data_AF-A0A096CU11-F1
#
_entry.id   AF-A0A096CU11-F1
#
_cell.length_a   1.000
_cell.length_b   1.000
_cell.length_c   1.000
_cell.angle_alpha   90.00
_cell.angle_beta   90.00
_cell.angle_gamma   90.00
#
_symmetry.space_group_name_H-M   'P 1'
#
loop_
_entity.id
_entity.type
_entity.pdbx_description
1 polymer ?
#
loop_
_entity_poly.entity_id
_entity_poly.type
_entity_poly.pdbx_seq_one_letter_code
_entity_poly.pdbx_strand_id
1 'polypeptide(L)'
;MKNETELLEMFTDPDGFRAFTYAPFLHPTYNEVWATEGHVIIRISPDRLNKHYEPVKGCEELILPKVLKPCHLSCTYKAIRRALDECPLVDEVVTEEHEEDCKECGGTGKVEWEYTDDNLYTHYHSFDCPKCGGDGMIIHKLETHTGKKVHDENAIVKIGNSFFRWYYLDIVANAFAHIGADVISITENNPFGMTEFVFDNIKIGLMTYDCKEGKGYNAEVELKENGDKV
;
A
#
# COMPACT_ATOMS: atom_id res chain seq x y z
N MET A 1 -2.18 17.68 15.30
CA MET A 1 -0.74 17.55 15.70
C MET A 1 0.12 18.40 14.76
N LYS A 2 1.42 18.62 15.02
CA LYS A 2 2.28 19.30 14.02
C LYS A 2 2.50 18.38 12.81
N ASN A 3 2.49 18.93 11.60
CA ASN A 3 2.72 18.20 10.34
C ASN A 3 1.82 16.97 10.13
N GLU A 4 0.56 17.04 10.53
CA GLU A 4 -0.39 15.91 10.35
C GLU A 4 -0.67 15.57 8.87
N THR A 5 -0.51 16.53 7.97
CA THR A 5 -0.67 16.29 6.52
C THR A 5 0.45 15.39 6.01
N GLU A 6 1.69 15.73 6.32
CA GLU A 6 2.87 14.91 6.00
C GLU A 6 2.74 13.49 6.55
N LEU A 7 2.24 13.32 7.79
CA LEU A 7 2.01 12.00 8.38
C LEU A 7 0.96 11.18 7.61
N LEU A 8 -0.19 11.78 7.29
CA LEU A 8 -1.30 11.05 6.69
C LEU A 8 -1.03 10.72 5.22
N GLU A 9 -0.34 11.60 4.50
CA GLU A 9 0.04 11.41 3.08
C GLU A 9 1.00 10.22 2.89
N MET A 10 1.77 9.81 3.92
CA MET A 10 2.59 8.58 3.88
C MET A 10 1.76 7.32 3.65
N PHE A 11 0.46 7.35 3.94
CA PHE A 11 -0.44 6.21 3.85
C PHE A 11 -1.42 6.31 2.69
N THR A 12 -1.30 7.29 1.80
CA THR A 12 -2.22 7.45 0.65
C THR A 12 -1.50 7.17 -0.67
N ASP A 13 -2.21 6.57 -1.62
CA ASP A 13 -1.72 6.36 -2.98
C ASP A 13 -2.67 7.06 -3.97
N PRO A 14 -2.26 8.15 -4.64
CA PRO A 14 -3.10 8.87 -5.59
C PRO A 14 -3.45 8.06 -6.84
N ASP A 15 -2.71 6.98 -7.12
CA ASP A 15 -2.93 6.10 -8.26
C ASP A 15 -3.63 4.78 -7.84
N GLY A 16 -4.06 4.68 -6.58
CA GLY A 16 -4.69 3.50 -6.03
C GLY A 16 -6.02 3.10 -6.71
N PHE A 17 -6.46 1.87 -6.52
CA PHE A 17 -7.69 1.35 -7.15
C PHE A 17 -8.98 2.05 -6.65
N ARG A 18 -8.96 2.57 -5.42
CA ARG A 18 -10.13 3.18 -4.78
C ARG A 18 -9.94 4.68 -4.70
N ALA A 19 -10.60 5.42 -5.59
CA ALA A 19 -10.47 6.88 -5.67
C ALA A 19 -10.73 7.64 -4.35
N PHE A 20 -11.58 7.10 -3.47
CA PHE A 20 -11.86 7.72 -2.19
C PHE A 20 -10.72 7.55 -1.15
N THR A 21 -9.72 6.72 -1.43
CA THR A 21 -8.53 6.51 -0.58
C THR A 21 -7.34 7.39 -0.96
N TYR A 22 -7.48 8.24 -1.98
CA TYR A 22 -6.44 9.17 -2.44
C TYR A 22 -6.11 10.28 -1.44
N ALA A 23 -7.01 10.52 -0.49
CA ALA A 23 -6.84 11.53 0.54
C ALA A 23 -7.35 11.00 1.89
N PRO A 24 -6.87 11.55 3.01
CA PRO A 24 -7.39 11.17 4.33
C PRO A 24 -8.83 11.63 4.50
N PHE A 25 -9.64 10.82 5.19
CA PHE A 25 -11.07 11.05 5.36
C PHE A 25 -11.55 10.69 6.78
N LEU A 26 -12.66 11.28 7.22
CA LEU A 26 -13.30 10.90 8.48
C LEU A 26 -14.18 9.66 8.27
N HIS A 27 -13.88 8.57 8.98
CA HIS A 27 -14.73 7.39 8.93
C HIS A 27 -15.92 7.54 9.90
N PRO A 28 -17.18 7.57 9.43
CA PRO A 28 -18.35 7.90 10.25
C PRO A 28 -18.66 6.86 11.34
N THR A 29 -18.45 5.57 11.05
CA THR A 29 -18.72 4.48 12.01
C THR A 29 -17.73 4.45 13.18
N TYR A 30 -16.43 4.67 12.92
CA TYR A 30 -15.39 4.57 13.93
C TYR A 30 -15.08 5.92 14.59
N ASN A 31 -15.54 7.03 14.00
CA ASN A 31 -15.22 8.39 14.41
C ASN A 31 -13.69 8.63 14.51
N GLU A 32 -12.97 8.15 13.50
CA GLU A 32 -11.51 8.23 13.35
C GLU A 32 -11.20 8.78 11.96
N VAL A 33 -10.17 9.62 11.84
CA VAL A 33 -9.61 10.02 10.55
C VAL A 33 -8.68 8.92 10.05
N TRP A 34 -8.93 8.46 8.83
CA TRP A 34 -8.24 7.34 8.21
C TRP A 34 -7.44 7.83 6.99
N ALA A 35 -6.27 7.24 6.79
CA ALA A 35 -5.52 7.31 5.54
C ALA A 35 -4.95 5.91 5.23
N THR A 36 -5.09 5.45 3.99
CA THR A 36 -4.72 4.08 3.59
C THR A 36 -4.53 3.93 2.09
N GLU A 37 -3.57 3.09 1.67
CA GLU A 37 -3.42 2.62 0.29
C GLU A 37 -3.96 1.19 0.09
N GLY A 38 -4.42 0.54 1.17
CA GLY A 38 -5.06 -0.78 1.15
C GLY A 38 -4.30 -1.88 1.88
N HIS A 39 -2.97 -1.80 1.99
CA HIS A 39 -2.12 -2.73 2.75
C HIS A 39 -1.73 -2.17 4.12
N VAL A 40 -1.59 -0.85 4.23
CA VAL A 40 -1.30 -0.12 5.45
C VAL A 40 -2.35 0.97 5.67
N ILE A 41 -2.73 1.17 6.93
CA ILE A 41 -3.72 2.15 7.35
C ILE A 41 -3.27 2.85 8.63
N ILE A 42 -3.41 4.17 8.68
CA ILE A 42 -3.30 4.95 9.92
C ILE A 42 -4.68 5.44 10.33
N ARG A 43 -4.97 5.38 11.63
CA ARG A 43 -6.24 5.79 12.23
C ARG A 43 -6.00 6.65 13.45
N ILE A 44 -6.59 7.85 13.44
CA ILE A 44 -6.34 8.88 14.45
C ILE A 44 -7.67 9.48 14.89
N SER A 45 -7.86 9.69 16.19
CA SER A 45 -9.01 10.43 16.69
C SER A 45 -8.99 11.88 16.15
N PRO A 46 -10.13 12.41 15.68
CA PRO A 46 -10.22 13.79 15.16
C PRO A 46 -9.73 14.84 16.16
N ASP A 47 -9.92 14.61 17.46
CA ASP A 47 -9.52 15.55 18.54
C ASP A 47 -7.99 15.74 18.62
N ARG A 48 -7.20 14.87 17.99
CA ARG A 48 -5.75 14.99 17.91
C ARG A 48 -5.27 15.79 16.70
N LEU A 49 -6.17 16.09 15.77
CA LEU A 49 -5.87 16.74 14.51
C LEU A 49 -6.28 18.21 14.56
N ASN A 50 -5.53 19.06 13.86
CA ASN A 50 -5.80 20.49 13.78
C ASN A 50 -6.76 20.82 12.63
N LYS A 51 -6.69 20.03 11.54
CA LYS A 51 -7.56 20.11 10.39
C LYS A 51 -8.87 19.35 10.64
N HIS A 52 -9.91 19.85 9.98
CA HIS A 52 -11.17 19.14 9.88
C HIS A 52 -11.14 18.20 8.68
N TYR A 53 -11.67 16.99 8.87
CA TYR A 53 -11.77 15.96 7.84
C TYR A 53 -13.22 15.55 7.71
N GLU A 54 -13.68 15.42 6.47
CA GLU A 54 -15.04 15.05 6.15
C GLU A 54 -15.11 13.58 5.71
N PRO A 55 -16.26 12.91 5.87
CA PRO A 55 -16.50 11.61 5.26
C PRO A 55 -16.48 11.71 3.73
N VAL A 56 -15.98 10.67 3.08
CA VAL A 56 -16.02 10.51 1.62
C VAL A 56 -17.00 9.40 1.25
N LYS A 57 -17.68 9.53 0.10
CA LYS A 57 -18.68 8.56 -0.33
C LYS A 57 -18.06 7.16 -0.48
N GLY A 58 -18.67 6.15 0.15
CA GLY A 58 -18.22 4.76 0.09
C GLY A 58 -17.19 4.39 1.16
N CYS A 59 -16.72 5.35 1.97
CA CYS A 59 -15.80 5.02 3.07
C CYS A 59 -16.45 4.12 4.12
N GLU A 60 -17.78 4.18 4.29
CA GLU A 60 -18.56 3.39 5.24
C GLU A 60 -18.51 1.88 4.95
N GLU A 61 -18.16 1.48 3.73
CA GLU A 61 -18.00 0.08 3.35
C GLU A 61 -16.66 -0.50 3.86
N LEU A 62 -15.72 0.35 4.29
CA LEU A 62 -14.46 -0.08 4.87
C LEU A 62 -14.64 -0.51 6.33
N ILE A 63 -14.90 -1.80 6.51
CA ILE A 63 -15.03 -2.39 7.85
C ILE A 63 -13.71 -3.03 8.25
N LEU A 64 -13.22 -2.69 9.45
CA LEU A 64 -12.04 -3.37 10.00
C LEU A 64 -12.37 -4.83 10.28
N PRO A 65 -11.43 -5.75 10.03
CA PRO A 65 -11.59 -7.14 10.40
C PRO A 65 -11.81 -7.25 11.91
N LYS A 66 -12.64 -8.21 12.32
CA LYS A 66 -12.88 -8.46 13.74
C LYS A 66 -11.60 -9.00 14.37
N VAL A 67 -11.12 -8.34 15.42
CA VAL A 67 -9.99 -8.82 16.23
C VAL A 67 -10.40 -10.13 16.91
N LEU A 68 -9.84 -11.25 16.45
CA LEU A 68 -10.16 -12.58 16.98
C LEU A 68 -9.27 -12.97 18.16
N LYS A 69 -8.01 -12.53 18.13
CA LYS A 69 -6.98 -12.89 19.11
C LYS A 69 -6.16 -11.65 19.47
N PRO A 70 -6.67 -10.79 20.36
CA PRO A 70 -5.91 -9.64 20.83
C PRO A 70 -4.65 -10.13 21.57
N CYS A 71 -3.60 -9.32 21.53
CA CYS A 71 -2.36 -9.57 22.27
C CYS A 71 -1.92 -8.30 23.03
N HIS A 72 -1.00 -8.48 23.96
CA HIS A 72 -0.43 -7.40 24.78
C HIS A 72 1.08 -7.43 24.66
N LEU A 73 1.56 -7.23 23.44
CA LEU A 73 2.97 -7.26 23.11
C LEU A 73 3.50 -5.85 22.83
N SER A 74 4.81 -5.70 22.73
CA SER A 74 5.47 -4.49 22.26
C SER A 74 6.73 -4.78 21.47
N CYS A 75 7.12 -3.78 20.70
CA CYS A 75 8.45 -3.65 20.14
C CYS A 75 8.91 -2.19 20.24
N THR A 76 10.18 -1.94 19.96
CA THR A 76 10.73 -0.59 19.90
C THR A 76 10.86 -0.12 18.45
N TYR A 77 10.69 1.18 18.20
CA TYR A 77 10.98 1.81 16.90
C TYR A 77 12.37 1.41 16.39
N LYS A 78 13.37 1.45 17.28
CA LYS A 78 14.75 1.06 16.98
C LYS A 78 14.88 -0.38 16.48
N ALA A 79 14.05 -1.30 16.97
CA ALA A 79 14.08 -2.70 16.55
C ALA A 79 13.49 -2.86 15.15
N ILE A 80 12.39 -2.15 14.84
CA ILE A 80 11.81 -2.12 13.50
C ILE A 80 12.83 -1.54 12.52
N ARG A 81 13.42 -0.38 12.84
CA ARG A 81 14.41 0.28 11.97
C ARG A 81 15.61 -0.63 11.71
N ARG A 82 16.16 -1.25 12.76
CA ARG A 82 17.28 -2.21 12.62
C ARG A 82 16.92 -3.36 11.68
N ALA A 83 15.75 -3.96 11.82
CA ALA A 83 15.34 -5.06 10.95
C ALA A 83 15.19 -4.62 9.47
N LEU A 84 14.68 -3.42 9.24
CA LEU A 84 14.63 -2.85 7.88
C LEU A 84 16.04 -2.58 7.33
N ASP A 85 16.96 -2.09 8.16
CA ASP A 85 18.34 -1.78 7.74
C ASP A 85 19.17 -3.07 7.47
N GLU A 86 18.79 -4.20 8.06
CA GLU A 86 19.37 -5.53 7.82
C GLU A 86 18.91 -6.16 6.49
N CYS A 87 17.82 -5.67 5.89
CA CYS A 87 17.33 -6.16 4.61
C CYS A 87 18.29 -5.87 3.45
N PRO A 88 18.34 -6.74 2.42
CA PRO A 88 19.30 -6.62 1.33
C PRO A 88 19.15 -5.32 0.55
N LEU A 89 20.29 -4.85 0.04
CA LEU A 89 20.35 -3.75 -0.91
C LEU A 89 20.40 -4.31 -2.34
N VAL A 90 19.64 -3.71 -3.25
CA VAL A 90 19.62 -3.99 -4.68
C VAL A 90 20.06 -2.75 -5.46
N ASP A 91 20.43 -2.93 -6.73
CA ASP A 91 20.70 -1.79 -7.61
C ASP A 91 19.41 -1.03 -7.87
N GLU A 92 19.46 0.29 -7.69
CA GLU A 92 18.33 1.17 -8.00
C GLU A 92 18.13 1.22 -9.52
N VAL A 93 16.93 0.83 -9.94
CA VAL A 93 16.46 0.89 -11.31
C VAL A 93 15.24 1.81 -11.32
N VAL A 94 15.32 2.89 -12.08
CA VAL A 94 14.18 3.77 -12.33
C VAL A 94 13.52 3.31 -13.61
N THR A 95 12.25 2.93 -13.54
CA THR A 95 11.46 2.54 -14.70
C THR A 95 10.57 3.71 -15.10
N GLU A 96 10.81 4.26 -16.29
CA GLU A 96 9.93 5.25 -16.90
C GLU A 96 8.99 4.53 -17.86
N GLU A 97 7.68 4.77 -17.70
CA GLU A 97 6.68 4.29 -18.64
C GLU A 97 6.37 5.39 -19.65
N HIS A 98 6.51 5.06 -20.93
CA HIS A 98 6.16 5.95 -22.03
C HIS A 98 4.98 5.36 -22.79
N GLU A 99 3.89 6.10 -22.80
CA GLU A 99 2.73 5.76 -23.60
C GLU A 99 2.86 6.39 -24.99
N GLU A 100 2.67 5.58 -26.02
CA GLU A 100 2.49 6.08 -27.38
C GLU A 100 1.15 5.59 -27.94
N ASP A 101 0.49 6.45 -28.73
CA ASP A 101 -0.70 6.03 -29.47
C ASP A 101 -0.37 4.82 -30.34
N CYS A 102 -1.21 3.79 -30.27
CA CYS A 102 -1.11 2.65 -31.15
C CYS A 102 -1.32 3.11 -32.59
N LYS A 103 -0.24 3.11 -33.38
CA LYS A 103 -0.24 3.57 -34.78
C LYS A 103 -1.21 2.78 -35.67
N GLU A 104 -1.52 1.54 -35.32
CA GLU A 104 -2.43 0.67 -36.07
C GLU A 104 -3.88 1.16 -36.01
N CYS A 105 -4.34 1.59 -34.82
CA CYS A 105 -5.70 2.11 -34.63
C CYS A 105 -5.76 3.63 -34.46
N GLY A 106 -4.62 4.32 -34.61
CA GLY A 106 -4.51 5.76 -34.41
C GLY A 106 -4.98 6.23 -33.03
N GLY A 107 -4.67 5.47 -31.97
CA GLY A 107 -5.06 5.82 -30.60
C GLY A 107 -6.48 5.40 -30.20
N THR A 108 -7.31 4.90 -31.13
CA THR A 108 -8.74 4.66 -30.86
C THR A 108 -9.03 3.35 -30.13
N GLY A 109 -8.08 2.42 -30.14
CA GLY A 109 -8.28 1.06 -29.66
C GLY A 109 -9.10 0.17 -30.60
N LYS A 110 -9.57 0.69 -31.74
CA LYS A 110 -10.45 -0.06 -32.65
C LYS A 110 -9.94 -0.09 -34.08
N VAL A 111 -10.22 -1.18 -34.78
CA VAL A 111 -9.98 -1.32 -36.22
C VAL A 111 -11.28 -1.70 -36.92
N GLU A 112 -11.51 -1.15 -38.11
CA GLU A 112 -12.69 -1.42 -38.92
C GLU A 112 -12.38 -2.50 -39.96
N TRP A 113 -13.34 -3.41 -40.13
CA TRP A 113 -13.31 -4.45 -41.14
C TRP A 113 -14.45 -4.23 -42.12
N GLU A 114 -14.10 -4.38 -43.39
CA GLU A 114 -15.03 -4.33 -44.51
C GLU A 114 -15.07 -5.70 -45.20
N TYR A 115 -16.28 -6.22 -45.42
CA TYR A 115 -16.50 -7.44 -46.18
C TYR A 115 -17.62 -7.21 -47.20
N THR A 116 -17.33 -7.44 -48.47
CA THR A 116 -18.35 -7.40 -49.53
C THR A 116 -18.72 -8.81 -49.92
N ASP A 117 -20.02 -9.13 -49.86
CA ASP A 117 -20.53 -10.46 -50.20
C ASP A 117 -20.83 -10.62 -51.71
N ASP A 118 -21.21 -11.84 -52.10
CA ASP A 118 -21.53 -12.18 -53.49
C ASP A 118 -22.77 -11.44 -54.03
N ASN A 119 -23.57 -10.80 -53.16
CA ASN A 119 -24.69 -9.94 -53.53
C ASN A 119 -24.27 -8.47 -53.69
N LEU A 120 -22.96 -8.18 -53.64
CA LEU A 120 -22.40 -6.82 -53.70
C LEU A 120 -22.82 -5.93 -52.52
N TYR A 121 -23.19 -6.53 -51.39
CA TYR A 121 -23.46 -5.78 -50.17
C TYR A 121 -22.22 -5.71 -49.29
N THR A 122 -21.87 -4.49 -48.87
CA THR A 122 -20.71 -4.23 -48.01
C THR A 122 -21.13 -4.17 -46.54
N HIS A 123 -20.55 -5.07 -45.74
CA HIS A 123 -20.71 -5.15 -44.29
C HIS A 123 -19.54 -4.44 -43.61
N TYR A 124 -19.84 -3.67 -42.56
CA TYR A 124 -18.84 -3.01 -41.72
C TYR A 124 -18.92 -3.54 -40.31
N HIS A 125 -17.77 -3.76 -39.68
CA HIS A 125 -17.72 -4.11 -38.27
C HIS A 125 -16.44 -3.55 -37.63
N SER A 126 -16.56 -3.01 -36.42
CA SER A 126 -15.42 -2.56 -35.63
C SER A 126 -15.03 -3.65 -34.64
N PHE A 127 -13.74 -3.92 -34.50
CA PHE A 127 -13.19 -4.83 -33.50
C PHE A 127 -12.15 -4.11 -32.67
N ASP A 128 -11.85 -4.66 -31.49
CA ASP A 128 -10.70 -4.22 -30.72
C ASP A 128 -9.43 -4.42 -31.55
N CYS A 129 -8.57 -3.41 -31.54
CA CYS A 129 -7.35 -3.42 -32.30
C CYS A 129 -6.44 -4.53 -31.75
N PRO A 130 -6.12 -5.57 -32.55
CA PRO A 130 -5.35 -6.72 -32.06
C PRO A 130 -3.92 -6.34 -31.67
N LYS A 131 -3.43 -5.19 -32.14
CA LYS A 131 -2.08 -4.71 -31.85
C LYS A 131 -1.93 -4.15 -30.43
N CYS A 132 -2.97 -3.48 -29.92
CA CYS A 132 -3.00 -2.91 -28.57
C CYS A 132 -4.05 -3.57 -27.67
N GLY A 133 -4.67 -4.66 -28.11
CA GLY A 133 -5.69 -5.37 -27.33
C GLY A 133 -6.96 -4.55 -27.03
N GLY A 134 -7.20 -3.46 -27.76
CA GLY A 134 -8.33 -2.55 -27.49
C GLY A 134 -7.96 -1.27 -26.73
N ASP A 135 -6.75 -1.16 -26.18
CA ASP A 135 -6.38 -0.04 -25.30
C ASP A 135 -6.15 1.28 -26.03
N GLY A 136 -5.84 1.22 -27.33
CA GLY A 136 -5.48 2.38 -28.12
C GLY A 136 -4.05 2.87 -27.90
N MET A 137 -3.37 2.38 -26.87
CA MET A 137 -2.02 2.80 -26.48
C MET A 137 -1.05 1.61 -26.48
N ILE A 138 0.24 1.91 -26.66
CA ILE A 138 1.35 0.98 -26.43
C ILE A 138 2.22 1.56 -25.32
N ILE A 139 2.39 0.79 -24.24
CA ILE A 139 3.23 1.19 -23.10
C ILE A 139 4.63 0.62 -23.29
N HIS A 140 5.63 1.49 -23.35
CA HIS A 140 7.04 1.13 -23.34
C HIS A 140 7.62 1.35 -21.95
N LYS A 141 8.41 0.39 -21.46
CA LYS A 141 9.13 0.51 -20.19
C LYS A 141 10.61 0.75 -20.48
N LEU A 142 11.14 1.87 -20.02
CA LEU A 142 12.57 2.18 -20.09
C LEU A 142 13.16 2.06 -18.68
N GLU A 143 14.07 1.10 -18.51
CA GLU A 143 14.79 0.92 -17.26
C GLU A 143 16.13 1.67 -17.29
N THR A 144 16.33 2.56 -16.32
CA THR A 144 17.58 3.30 -16.13
C THR A 144 18.23 2.88 -14.82
N HIS A 145 19.41 2.26 -14.90
CA HIS A 145 20.23 1.96 -13.73
C HIS A 145 20.94 3.23 -13.24
N THR A 146 20.69 3.63 -12.00
CA THR A 146 21.25 4.89 -11.45
C THR A 146 22.64 4.71 -10.85
N GLY A 147 23.05 3.46 -10.59
CA GLY A 147 24.28 3.11 -9.90
C GLY A 147 24.23 3.27 -8.37
N LYS A 148 23.07 3.67 -7.81
CA LYS A 148 22.85 3.68 -6.35
C LYS A 148 22.37 2.31 -5.86
N LYS A 149 22.54 2.08 -4.57
CA LYS A 149 21.97 0.94 -3.86
C LYS A 149 20.78 1.41 -3.02
N VAL A 150 19.65 0.70 -3.12
CA VAL A 150 18.44 0.93 -2.34
C VAL A 150 18.02 -0.38 -1.68
N HIS A 151 17.21 -0.33 -0.62
CA HIS A 151 16.67 -1.55 -0.02
C HIS A 151 15.73 -2.25 -1.00
N ASP A 152 15.78 -3.58 -1.01
CA ASP A 152 14.81 -4.37 -1.76
C ASP A 152 13.41 -4.19 -1.15
N GLU A 153 12.55 -3.48 -1.85
CA GLU A 153 11.16 -3.24 -1.45
C GLU A 153 10.35 -4.55 -1.26
N ASN A 154 10.79 -5.64 -1.90
CA ASN A 154 10.20 -6.97 -1.77
C ASN A 154 10.81 -7.81 -0.64
N ALA A 155 11.85 -7.32 0.05
CA ALA A 155 12.41 -8.02 1.19
C ALA A 155 11.33 -8.24 2.26
N ILE A 156 11.43 -9.37 2.97
CA ILE A 156 10.43 -9.80 3.93
C ILE A 156 10.97 -9.65 5.34
N VAL A 157 10.26 -8.89 6.17
CA VAL A 157 10.54 -8.74 7.59
C VAL A 157 9.48 -9.48 8.39
N LYS A 158 9.92 -10.30 9.33
CA LYS A 158 9.05 -11.01 10.28
C LYS A 158 8.88 -10.17 11.55
N ILE A 159 7.64 -10.02 12.03
CA ILE A 159 7.35 -9.43 13.34
C ILE A 159 6.40 -10.36 14.08
N GLY A 160 6.90 -10.98 15.15
CA GLY A 160 6.16 -12.01 15.87
C GLY A 160 5.77 -13.17 14.94
N ASN A 161 4.48 -13.37 14.71
CA ASN A 161 3.96 -14.42 13.83
C ASN A 161 3.59 -13.95 12.41
N SER A 162 3.73 -12.66 12.12
CA SER A 162 3.33 -12.06 10.84
C SER A 162 4.53 -11.67 9.99
N PHE A 163 4.32 -11.61 8.68
CA PHE A 163 5.35 -11.27 7.70
C PHE A 163 4.95 -10.03 6.92
N PHE A 164 5.90 -9.16 6.60
CA PHE A 164 5.65 -7.89 5.95
C PHE A 164 6.66 -7.63 4.86
N ARG A 165 6.21 -6.97 3.79
CA ARG A 165 7.13 -6.39 2.80
C ARG A 165 7.85 -5.20 3.42
N TRP A 166 9.13 -5.07 3.11
CA TRP A 166 9.99 -3.99 3.58
C TRP A 166 9.35 -2.62 3.30
N TYR A 167 8.84 -2.41 2.09
CA TYR A 167 8.21 -1.15 1.67
C TYR A 167 7.12 -0.67 2.63
N TYR A 168 6.10 -1.49 2.90
CA TYR A 168 5.00 -1.08 3.78
C TYR A 168 5.44 -0.95 5.23
N LEU A 169 6.39 -1.76 5.70
CA LEU A 169 6.93 -1.63 7.04
C LEU A 169 7.79 -0.36 7.18
N ASP A 170 8.45 0.10 6.11
CA ASP A 170 9.18 1.36 6.08
C ASP A 170 8.25 2.57 6.22
N ILE A 171 7.08 2.55 5.58
CA ILE A 171 6.01 3.55 5.81
C ILE A 171 5.65 3.63 7.30
N VAL A 172 5.43 2.48 7.93
CA VAL A 172 5.10 2.40 9.37
C VAL A 172 6.26 2.94 10.22
N ALA A 173 7.51 2.62 9.89
CA ALA A 173 8.68 3.11 10.60
C ALA A 173 8.85 4.63 10.45
N ASN A 174 8.64 5.18 9.25
CA ASN A 174 8.71 6.62 8.99
C ASN A 174 7.61 7.37 9.76
N ALA A 175 6.39 6.82 9.82
CA ALA A 175 5.31 7.35 10.64
C ALA A 175 5.67 7.36 12.14
N PHE A 176 6.31 6.30 12.65
CA PHE A 176 6.78 6.27 14.04
C PHE A 176 7.87 7.30 14.33
N ALA A 177 8.82 7.48 13.42
CA ALA A 177 9.83 8.52 13.53
C ALA A 177 9.18 9.91 13.57
N HIS A 178 8.19 10.14 12.71
CA HIS A 178 7.46 11.41 12.60
C HIS A 178 6.71 11.78 13.88
N ILE A 179 6.08 10.80 14.53
CA ILE A 179 5.32 11.01 15.78
C ILE A 179 6.18 10.85 17.05
N GLY A 180 7.49 10.58 16.91
CA GLY A 180 8.41 10.40 18.03
C GLY A 180 8.13 9.16 18.87
N ALA A 181 7.67 8.07 18.25
CA ALA A 181 7.41 6.81 18.94
C ALA A 181 8.72 6.09 19.30
N ASP A 182 8.79 5.56 20.53
CA ASP A 182 9.91 4.74 20.99
C ASP A 182 9.45 3.31 21.28
N VAL A 183 8.53 3.13 22.23
CA VAL A 183 7.91 1.83 22.56
C VAL A 183 6.51 1.77 21.96
N ILE A 184 6.29 0.81 21.07
CA ILE A 184 5.05 0.62 20.33
C ILE A 184 4.33 -0.60 20.88
N SER A 185 3.05 -0.43 21.24
CA SER A 185 2.20 -1.54 21.65
C SER A 185 1.68 -2.28 20.42
N ILE A 186 1.64 -3.60 20.50
CA ILE A 186 1.03 -4.47 19.49
C ILE A 186 -0.21 -5.09 20.11
N THR A 187 -1.37 -4.73 19.56
CA THR A 187 -2.69 -5.17 20.07
C THR A 187 -3.26 -6.34 19.29
N GLU A 188 -2.80 -6.57 18.07
CA GLU A 188 -3.09 -7.76 17.26
C GLU A 188 -1.85 -8.12 16.43
N ASN A 189 -1.53 -9.41 16.31
CA ASN A 189 -0.44 -9.91 15.46
C ASN A 189 -0.88 -11.24 14.82
N ASN A 190 -1.78 -11.13 13.85
CA ASN A 190 -2.40 -12.28 13.19
C ASN A 190 -1.63 -12.68 11.92
N PRO A 191 -1.15 -13.93 11.79
CA PRO A 191 -0.42 -14.41 10.60
C PRO A 191 -1.25 -14.39 9.31
N PHE A 192 -2.58 -14.30 9.42
CA PHE A 192 -3.52 -14.25 8.29
C PHE A 192 -4.40 -12.99 8.28
N GLY A 193 -4.00 -11.97 9.05
CA GLY A 193 -4.78 -10.74 9.20
C GLY A 193 -3.90 -9.51 9.28
N MET A 194 -4.36 -8.55 10.06
CA MET A 194 -3.65 -7.29 10.29
C MET A 194 -2.81 -7.40 11.55
N THR A 195 -1.65 -6.77 11.56
CA THR A 195 -0.95 -6.40 12.80
C THR A 195 -1.30 -4.97 13.15
N GLU A 196 -1.78 -4.76 14.37
CA GLU A 196 -2.17 -3.44 14.88
C GLU A 196 -1.09 -2.91 15.83
N PHE A 197 -0.46 -1.82 15.40
CA PHE A 197 0.51 -1.07 16.17
C PHE A 197 -0.19 0.14 16.80
N VAL A 198 0.07 0.40 18.09
CA VAL A 198 -0.56 1.49 18.84
C VAL A 198 0.51 2.28 19.59
N PHE A 199 0.50 3.59 19.37
CA PHE A 199 1.31 4.55 20.12
C PHE A 199 0.49 5.81 20.37
N ASP A 200 0.38 6.23 21.63
CA ASP A 200 -0.32 7.46 22.02
C ASP A 200 -1.76 7.55 21.46
N ASN A 201 -2.51 6.44 21.41
CA ASN A 201 -3.84 6.35 20.79
C ASN A 201 -3.90 6.61 19.27
N ILE A 202 -2.76 6.72 18.57
CA ILE A 202 -2.71 6.50 17.11
C ILE A 202 -2.60 5.01 16.87
N LYS A 203 -3.39 4.51 15.92
CA LYS A 203 -3.40 3.10 15.51
C LYS A 203 -2.91 2.99 14.09
N ILE A 204 -1.93 2.14 13.84
CA ILE A 204 -1.45 1.80 12.51
C ILE A 204 -1.72 0.31 12.30
N GLY A 205 -2.47 -0.01 11.26
CA GLY A 205 -2.73 -1.37 10.83
C GLY A 205 -1.86 -1.71 9.62
N LEU A 206 -1.22 -2.88 9.64
CA LEU A 206 -0.46 -3.39 8.51
C LEU A 206 -0.91 -4.82 8.19
N MET A 207 -1.32 -5.04 6.95
CA MET A 207 -1.75 -6.35 6.47
C MET A 207 -0.54 -7.28 6.33
N THR A 208 -0.70 -8.50 6.83
CA THR A 208 0.32 -9.54 6.67
C THR A 208 0.47 -9.93 5.20
N TYR A 209 1.71 -10.14 4.78
CA TYR A 209 2.05 -10.71 3.50
C TYR A 209 1.99 -12.23 3.59
N ASP A 210 1.29 -12.87 2.66
CA ASP A 210 1.25 -14.34 2.55
C ASP A 210 2.59 -14.85 1.99
N CYS A 211 3.52 -15.11 2.91
CA CYS A 211 4.80 -15.70 2.59
C CYS A 211 4.64 -17.21 2.44
N LYS A 212 4.72 -17.71 1.19
CA LYS A 212 4.72 -19.16 0.92
C LYS A 212 5.76 -19.87 1.79
N GLU A 213 5.36 -21.00 2.35
CA GLU A 213 6.19 -21.87 3.18
C GLU A 213 7.54 -22.13 2.49
N GLY A 214 8.65 -21.86 3.18
CA GLY A 214 10.02 -22.06 2.68
C GLY A 214 10.70 -20.86 1.99
N LYS A 215 10.01 -19.73 1.76
CA LYS A 215 10.64 -18.52 1.18
C LYS A 215 11.54 -17.72 2.15
N GLY A 216 11.56 -18.08 3.43
CA GLY A 216 12.39 -17.42 4.44
C GLY A 216 11.98 -15.96 4.68
N TYR A 217 12.71 -15.30 5.59
CA TYR A 217 12.61 -13.86 5.85
C TYR A 217 14.02 -13.28 5.92
N ASN A 218 14.15 -11.98 5.66
CA ASN A 218 15.43 -11.28 5.62
C ASN A 218 15.85 -10.76 7.00
N ALA A 219 14.88 -10.35 7.82
CA ALA A 219 15.11 -9.86 9.17
C ALA A 219 13.91 -10.13 10.08
N GLU A 220 14.11 -10.06 11.40
CA GLU A 220 13.09 -10.33 12.40
C GLU A 220 13.07 -9.28 13.52
N VAL A 221 11.87 -8.89 13.91
CA VAL A 221 11.61 -8.09 15.10
C VAL A 221 10.94 -8.98 16.14
N GLU A 222 11.65 -9.21 17.23
CA GLU A 222 11.10 -9.91 18.38
C GLU A 222 10.09 -9.03 19.12
N LEU A 223 8.94 -9.62 19.43
CA LEU A 223 7.92 -9.01 20.28
C LEU A 223 8.15 -9.42 21.73
N LYS A 224 7.93 -8.47 22.64
CA LYS A 224 8.03 -8.67 24.09
C LYS A 224 6.66 -8.53 24.70
N GLU A 225 6.38 -9.23 25.80
CA GLU A 225 5.18 -8.93 26.59
C GLU A 225 5.26 -7.49 27.12
N ASN A 226 4.16 -6.74 27.00
CA ASN A 226 4.04 -5.44 27.66
C ASN A 226 4.17 -5.68 29.15
N GLY A 227 5.31 -5.26 29.71
CA GLY A 227 5.76 -5.68 31.02
C GLY A 227 4.65 -5.69 32.07
N ASP A 228 4.55 -6.82 32.76
CA ASP A 228 4.34 -6.82 34.20
C ASP A 228 5.18 -5.69 34.80
N LYS A 229 4.50 -4.69 35.36
CA LYS A 229 5.14 -3.80 36.31
C LYS A 229 5.37 -4.61 37.58
N VAL A 230 6.64 -4.85 37.92
CA VAL A 230 7.06 -4.92 39.33
C VAL A 230 7.14 -3.49 39.86
#